data_AF-A0A7C2VH32-F1
#
_entry.id   AF-A0A7C2VH32-F1
#
_cell.length_a   1.000
_cell.length_b   1.000
_cell.length_c   1.000
_cell.angle_alpha   90.00
_cell.angle_beta   90.00
_cell.angle_gamma   90.00
#
_symmetry.space_group_name_H-M   'P 1'
#
loop_
_entity.id
_entity.type
_entity.pdbx_description
1 polymer ?
#
loop_
_entity_poly.entity_id
_entity_poly.type
_entity_poly.pdbx_seq_one_letter_code
_entity_poly.pdbx_strand_id
1 'polypeptide(L)'
;MSHIHIPDGVLPLWLVVAGWLVCLGLLALALRRLSEPAHRRLPLVGVMAALMVVVMTIEIAPLAYHINLSVLAGIVLGPALGLLTAFIVNLLLAFLGHGGITVVGLNTLVMATEMVAGYLLFRGLGRLPLLRPRPGLTAGITTVLALMLGTLAMIGVVALANIEPGWQAPHAAALEPETLQWRNPFGEGILTWEVFPAREEERPHLELGTFARLVFILGSIGWLLEGVITALVVRYLSRVRPDLLDAGRLARPAALQRE
;
A
#
# COMPACT_ATOMS: atom_id res chain seq x y z
N MET A 1 -6.11 -5.37 7.28
CA MET A 1 -4.96 -5.02 6.42
C MET A 1 -5.35 -3.92 5.42
N SER A 2 -4.53 -2.88 5.25
CA SER A 2 -4.70 -1.80 4.25
C SER A 2 -4.49 -2.29 2.82
N HIS A 3 -3.58 -3.24 2.67
CA HIS A 3 -3.26 -3.96 1.46
C HIS A 3 -2.92 -5.39 1.86
N ILE A 4 -3.62 -6.37 1.28
CA ILE A 4 -3.34 -7.79 1.50
C ILE A 4 -2.18 -8.15 0.57
N HIS A 5 -1.01 -8.48 1.10
CA HIS A 5 0.08 -8.99 0.28
C HIS A 5 -0.30 -10.40 -0.17
N ILE A 6 -0.28 -10.62 -1.47
CA ILE A 6 -0.59 -11.95 -2.01
C ILE A 6 0.54 -12.90 -1.56
N PRO A 7 0.21 -14.05 -0.95
CA PRO A 7 1.22 -15.04 -0.57
C PRO A 7 1.64 -15.91 -1.76
N ASP A 8 2.78 -16.59 -1.61
CA ASP A 8 3.29 -17.51 -2.63
C ASP A 8 2.36 -18.71 -2.84
N GLY A 9 2.39 -19.25 -4.06
CA GLY A 9 1.65 -20.46 -4.42
C GLY A 9 0.15 -20.26 -4.66
N VAL A 10 -0.38 -19.05 -4.46
CA VAL A 10 -1.79 -18.74 -4.72
C VAL A 10 -2.04 -18.47 -6.20
N LEU A 11 -1.19 -17.65 -6.84
CA LEU A 11 -1.46 -17.17 -8.21
C LEU A 11 -0.98 -18.14 -9.31
N PRO A 12 -1.69 -18.19 -10.46
CA PRO A 12 -1.25 -18.99 -11.60
C PRO A 12 0.03 -18.40 -12.21
N LEU A 13 0.92 -19.27 -12.67
CA LEU A 13 2.25 -18.90 -13.15
C LEU A 13 2.24 -17.82 -14.25
N TRP A 14 1.28 -17.87 -15.17
CA TRP A 14 1.17 -16.89 -16.25
C TRP A 14 0.95 -15.47 -15.71
N LEU A 15 0.18 -15.31 -14.63
CA LEU A 15 -0.11 -14.02 -14.01
C LEU A 15 1.10 -13.51 -13.23
N VAL A 16 1.82 -14.42 -12.55
CA VAL A 16 3.09 -14.13 -11.89
C VAL A 16 4.12 -13.60 -12.89
N VAL A 17 4.31 -14.33 -14.00
CA VAL A 17 5.25 -13.94 -15.06
C VAL A 17 4.85 -12.61 -15.69
N ALA A 18 3.57 -12.43 -16.02
CA ALA A 18 3.06 -11.18 -16.56
C ALA A 18 3.28 -10.00 -15.59
N GLY A 19 3.03 -10.21 -14.31
CA GLY A 19 3.26 -9.22 -13.26
C GLY A 19 4.72 -8.79 -13.15
N TRP A 20 5.66 -9.74 -13.20
CA TRP A 20 7.09 -9.44 -13.25
C TRP A 20 7.49 -8.69 -14.51
N LEU A 21 7.00 -9.11 -15.69
CA LEU A 21 7.32 -8.43 -16.95
C LEU A 21 6.86 -6.97 -16.94
N VAL A 22 5.63 -6.72 -16.49
CA VAL A 22 5.09 -5.36 -16.37
C VAL A 22 5.86 -4.56 -15.31
N CYS A 23 6.11 -5.15 -14.14
CA CYS A 23 6.87 -4.49 -13.07
C CYS A 23 8.28 -4.08 -13.51
N LEU A 24 9.04 -5.00 -14.10
CA LEU A 24 10.39 -4.74 -14.60
C LEU A 24 10.39 -3.74 -15.75
N GLY A 25 9.40 -3.80 -16.65
CA GLY A 25 9.23 -2.82 -17.72
C GLY A 25 9.00 -1.41 -17.18
N LEU A 26 8.13 -1.25 -16.18
CA LEU A 26 7.87 0.03 -15.52
C LEU A 26 9.09 0.52 -14.71
N LEU A 27 9.80 -0.37 -14.01
CA LEU A 27 11.03 -0.03 -13.29
C LEU A 27 12.12 0.44 -14.25
N ALA A 28 12.33 -0.26 -15.37
CA ALA A 28 13.28 0.13 -16.40
C ALA A 28 12.92 1.50 -17.00
N LEU A 29 11.64 1.75 -17.25
CA LEU A 29 11.15 3.05 -17.73
C LEU A 29 11.37 4.16 -16.67
N ALA A 30 11.08 3.88 -15.41
CA ALA A 30 11.26 4.82 -14.31
C ALA A 30 12.74 5.19 -14.16
N LEU A 31 13.63 4.19 -14.15
CA LEU A 31 15.08 4.38 -14.08
C LEU A 31 15.63 5.19 -15.26
N ARG A 32 15.18 4.91 -16.49
CA ARG A 32 15.58 5.67 -17.70
C ARG A 32 15.13 7.12 -17.68
N ARG A 33 14.07 7.44 -16.94
CA ARG A 33 13.53 8.80 -16.81
C ARG A 33 14.04 9.53 -15.58
N LEU A 34 14.89 8.92 -14.75
CA LEU A 34 15.53 9.62 -13.64
C LEU A 34 16.52 10.65 -14.19
N SER A 35 16.38 11.87 -13.70
CA SER A 35 17.27 12.99 -14.01
C SER A 35 18.26 13.23 -12.86
N GLU A 36 19.32 14.01 -13.11
CA GLU A 36 20.29 14.43 -12.08
C GLU A 36 19.65 14.96 -10.77
N PRO A 37 18.60 15.81 -10.81
CA PRO A 37 17.87 16.20 -9.59
C PRO A 37 17.21 15.04 -8.85
N ALA A 38 16.76 14.01 -9.57
CA ALA A 38 16.16 12.82 -8.97
C ALA A 38 17.21 11.92 -8.30
N HIS A 39 18.43 11.83 -8.85
CA HIS A 39 19.55 11.09 -8.24
C HIS A 39 19.88 11.59 -6.82
N ARG A 40 19.82 12.91 -6.60
CA ARG A 40 20.03 13.51 -5.27
C ARG A 40 18.96 13.11 -4.23
N ARG A 41 17.82 12.56 -4.67
CA ARG A 41 16.71 12.12 -3.82
C ARG A 41 16.71 10.61 -3.58
N LEU A 42 17.65 9.84 -4.13
CA LEU A 42 17.78 8.40 -3.85
C LEU A 42 17.93 8.08 -2.36
N PRO A 43 18.66 8.86 -1.53
CA PRO A 43 18.69 8.60 -0.09
C PRO A 43 17.29 8.63 0.56
N LEU A 44 16.39 9.49 0.05
CA LEU A 44 15.01 9.57 0.53
C LEU A 44 14.20 8.32 0.19
N VAL A 45 14.50 7.63 -0.92
CA VAL A 45 13.90 6.32 -1.26
C VAL A 45 14.21 5.31 -0.16
N GLY A 46 15.47 5.26 0.30
CA GLY A 46 15.89 4.35 1.38
C GLY A 46 15.22 4.69 2.72
N VAL A 47 15.18 5.97 3.08
CA VAL A 47 14.50 6.43 4.32
C VAL A 47 13.00 6.10 4.28
N MET A 48 12.32 6.38 3.17
CA MET A 48 10.90 6.08 3.04
C MET A 48 10.63 4.58 3.04
N ALA A 49 11.47 3.77 2.36
CA ALA A 49 11.34 2.32 2.38
C ALA A 49 11.50 1.76 3.80
N ALA A 50 12.51 2.22 4.54
CA ALA A 50 12.72 1.81 5.93
C ALA A 50 11.54 2.21 6.83
N LEU A 51 11.04 3.44 6.69
CA LEU A 51 9.87 3.91 7.42
C LEU A 51 8.63 3.05 7.12
N MET A 52 8.37 2.75 5.84
CA MET A 52 7.24 1.92 5.42
C MET A 52 7.36 0.52 6.02
N VAL A 53 8.50 -0.16 5.88
CA VAL A 53 8.69 -1.50 6.44
C VAL A 53 8.47 -1.49 7.95
N VAL A 54 9.07 -0.55 8.70
CA VAL A 54 8.89 -0.47 10.16
C VAL A 54 7.42 -0.23 10.52
N VAL A 55 6.76 0.73 9.88
CA VAL A 55 5.36 1.06 10.19
C VAL A 55 4.41 -0.07 9.83
N MET A 56 4.69 -0.82 8.76
CA MET A 56 3.91 -2.00 8.37
C MET A 56 4.01 -3.14 9.37
N THR A 57 5.09 -3.24 10.16
CA THR A 57 5.18 -4.24 11.25
C THR A 57 4.33 -3.90 12.46
N ILE A 58 3.88 -2.65 12.60
CA ILE A 58 3.04 -2.21 13.71
C ILE A 58 1.59 -2.57 13.39
N GLU A 59 0.98 -3.40 14.23
CA GLU A 59 -0.45 -3.68 14.19
C GLU A 59 -1.22 -2.77 15.15
N ILE A 60 -2.36 -2.26 14.68
CA ILE A 60 -3.29 -1.53 15.53
C ILE A 60 -4.32 -2.52 16.08
N ALA A 61 -4.04 -3.05 17.26
CA ALA A 61 -5.02 -3.82 18.02
C ALA A 61 -6.17 -2.89 18.48
N PRO A 62 -7.46 -3.30 18.41
CA PRO A 62 -8.01 -4.62 18.04
C PRO A 62 -8.42 -4.76 16.56
N LEU A 63 -8.07 -3.79 15.70
CA LEU A 63 -8.56 -3.71 14.32
C LEU A 63 -7.81 -4.64 13.35
N ALA A 64 -6.75 -5.32 13.80
CA ALA A 64 -5.86 -6.15 12.97
C ALA A 64 -5.47 -5.42 11.66
N TYR A 65 -5.15 -4.13 11.79
CA TYR A 65 -4.84 -3.23 10.68
C TYR A 65 -3.39 -2.75 10.77
N HIS A 66 -2.69 -2.87 9.64
CA HIS A 66 -1.35 -2.33 9.45
C HIS A 66 -1.42 -1.05 8.62
N ILE A 67 -0.70 -0.04 9.07
CA ILE A 67 -0.54 1.21 8.32
C ILE A 67 0.49 0.97 7.20
N ASN A 68 0.19 1.40 5.98
CA ASN A 68 1.08 1.17 4.82
C ASN A 68 2.00 2.38 4.55
N LEU A 69 1.48 3.60 4.71
CA LEU A 69 2.12 4.87 4.32
C LEU A 69 2.46 4.96 2.82
N SER A 70 1.96 4.06 1.98
CA SER A 70 2.18 4.10 0.52
C SER A 70 1.80 5.44 -0.08
N VAL A 71 0.62 5.97 0.26
CA VAL A 71 0.14 7.25 -0.28
C VAL A 71 1.05 8.40 0.16
N LEU A 72 1.45 8.45 1.43
CA LEU A 72 2.38 9.47 1.93
C LEU A 72 3.71 9.40 1.17
N ALA A 73 4.26 8.20 1.00
CA ALA A 73 5.48 7.98 0.25
C ALA A 73 5.33 8.37 -1.23
N GLY A 74 4.19 8.09 -1.85
CA GLY A 74 3.85 8.55 -3.20
C GLY A 74 3.81 10.08 -3.32
N ILE A 75 3.17 10.77 -2.37
CA ILE A 75 3.11 12.24 -2.32
C ILE A 75 4.52 12.85 -2.23
N VAL A 76 5.38 12.29 -1.38
CA VAL A 76 6.72 12.79 -1.12
C VAL A 76 7.68 12.46 -2.28
N LEU A 77 7.73 11.20 -2.72
CA LEU A 77 8.73 10.73 -3.69
C LEU A 77 8.32 11.04 -5.14
N GLY A 78 7.02 11.02 -5.44
CA GLY A 78 6.48 11.07 -6.79
C GLY A 78 6.48 9.71 -7.50
N PRO A 79 5.97 9.63 -8.73
CA PRO A 79 5.64 8.36 -9.39
C PRO A 79 6.84 7.44 -9.64
N ALA A 80 7.94 7.98 -10.18
CA ALA A 80 9.11 7.18 -10.57
C ALA A 80 9.86 6.63 -9.35
N LEU A 81 10.21 7.51 -8.40
CA LEU A 81 10.87 7.12 -7.15
C LEU A 81 9.93 6.30 -6.25
N GLY A 82 8.63 6.57 -6.30
CA GLY A 82 7.61 5.78 -5.60
C GLY A 82 7.56 4.34 -6.09
N LEU A 83 7.57 4.10 -7.41
CA LEU A 83 7.63 2.75 -7.96
C LEU A 83 8.88 1.98 -7.50
N LEU A 84 10.04 2.65 -7.48
CA LEU A 84 11.29 2.09 -6.94
C LEU A 84 11.15 1.73 -5.45
N THR A 85 10.58 2.63 -4.64
CA THR A 85 10.31 2.36 -3.23
C THR A 85 9.34 1.20 -3.04
N ALA A 86 8.24 1.13 -3.80
CA ALA A 86 7.29 0.02 -3.73
C ALA A 86 7.96 -1.33 -3.99
N PHE A 87 8.85 -1.40 -4.99
CA PHE A 87 9.60 -2.62 -5.29
C PHE A 87 10.51 -3.02 -4.13
N ILE A 88 11.29 -2.07 -3.62
CA ILE A 88 12.23 -2.32 -2.51
C ILE A 88 11.47 -2.78 -1.27
N VAL A 89 10.37 -2.10 -0.91
CA VAL A 89 9.56 -2.46 0.27
C VAL A 89 8.98 -3.86 0.12
N ASN A 90 8.34 -4.18 -1.02
CA ASN A 90 7.76 -5.52 -1.22
C ASN A 90 8.82 -6.63 -1.25
N LEU A 91 9.99 -6.35 -1.82
CA LEU A 91 11.10 -7.31 -1.81
C LEU A 91 11.61 -7.58 -0.40
N LEU A 92 11.77 -6.52 0.42
CA LEU A 92 12.19 -6.66 1.83
C LEU A 92 11.13 -7.41 2.65
N LEU A 93 9.85 -7.09 2.49
CA LEU A 93 8.76 -7.78 3.18
C LEU A 93 8.71 -9.26 2.81
N ALA A 94 8.91 -9.61 1.54
CA ALA A 94 8.97 -10.99 1.10
C ALA A 94 10.13 -11.76 1.78
N PHE A 95 11.30 -11.12 1.98
CA PHE A 95 12.41 -11.73 2.74
C PHE A 95 12.13 -11.86 4.24
N LEU A 96 11.26 -11.01 4.80
CA LEU A 96 10.81 -11.07 6.19
C LEU A 96 9.64 -12.05 6.38
N GLY A 97 9.21 -12.75 5.33
CA GLY A 97 8.07 -13.69 5.37
C GLY A 97 6.69 -13.03 5.30
N HIS A 98 6.64 -11.71 5.07
CA HIS A 98 5.39 -10.97 4.87
C HIS A 98 5.11 -10.80 3.37
N GLY A 99 4.35 -11.74 2.79
CA GLY A 99 4.05 -11.81 1.36
C GLY A 99 4.90 -12.84 0.61
N GLY A 100 4.61 -13.04 -0.67
CA GLY A 100 5.31 -14.03 -1.50
C GLY A 100 6.45 -13.46 -2.35
N ILE A 101 7.58 -14.19 -2.41
CA ILE A 101 8.75 -13.87 -3.24
C ILE A 101 8.40 -13.96 -4.73
N THR A 102 7.59 -14.95 -5.11
CA THR A 102 7.20 -15.16 -6.51
C THR A 102 6.30 -14.04 -7.00
N VAL A 103 5.48 -13.46 -6.12
CA VAL A 103 4.48 -12.44 -6.47
C VAL A 103 4.90 -11.01 -6.17
N VAL A 104 6.18 -10.76 -5.80
CA VAL A 104 6.72 -9.42 -5.56
C VAL A 104 6.41 -8.45 -6.70
N GLY A 105 6.49 -8.91 -7.95
CA GLY A 105 6.14 -8.09 -9.12
C GLY A 105 4.70 -7.54 -9.06
N LEU A 106 3.72 -8.38 -8.75
CA LEU A 106 2.30 -7.96 -8.65
C LEU A 106 2.05 -7.11 -7.42
N ASN A 107 2.58 -7.50 -6.25
CA ASN A 107 2.44 -6.71 -5.02
C ASN A 107 3.05 -5.30 -5.20
N THR A 108 4.17 -5.20 -5.92
CA THR A 108 4.78 -3.93 -6.32
C THR A 108 3.84 -3.10 -7.20
N LEU A 109 3.18 -3.70 -8.17
CA LEU A 109 2.26 -2.98 -9.07
C LEU A 109 1.04 -2.45 -8.32
N VAL A 110 0.48 -3.22 -7.39
CA VAL A 110 -0.67 -2.76 -6.61
C VAL A 110 -0.26 -1.64 -5.65
N MET A 111 0.84 -1.80 -4.90
CA MET A 111 1.37 -0.74 -4.04
C MET A 111 1.76 0.51 -4.84
N ALA A 112 2.38 0.34 -6.01
CA ALA A 112 2.72 1.46 -6.89
C ALA A 112 1.46 2.18 -7.40
N THR A 113 0.35 1.49 -7.59
CA THR A 113 -0.93 2.11 -7.95
C THR A 113 -1.38 3.09 -6.87
N GLU A 114 -1.29 2.71 -5.59
CA GLU A 114 -1.58 3.59 -4.45
C GLU A 114 -0.65 4.81 -4.43
N MET A 115 0.65 4.60 -4.63
CA MET A 115 1.65 5.68 -4.60
C MET A 115 1.45 6.67 -5.75
N VAL A 116 1.21 6.17 -6.97
CA VAL A 116 1.00 6.99 -8.17
C VAL A 116 -0.34 7.71 -8.09
N ALA A 117 -1.42 7.01 -7.71
CA ALA A 117 -2.72 7.63 -7.49
C ALA A 117 -2.63 8.71 -6.40
N GLY A 118 -1.95 8.41 -5.29
CA GLY A 118 -1.70 9.36 -4.20
C GLY A 118 -0.99 10.62 -4.68
N TYR A 119 0.06 10.48 -5.48
CA TYR A 119 0.75 11.64 -6.06
C TYR A 119 -0.17 12.46 -6.99
N LEU A 120 -0.84 11.80 -7.94
CA LEU A 120 -1.65 12.46 -8.96
C LEU A 120 -2.89 13.14 -8.36
N LEU A 121 -3.60 12.46 -7.46
CA LEU A 121 -4.76 13.00 -6.75
C LEU A 121 -4.35 14.17 -5.85
N PHE A 122 -3.25 14.06 -5.10
CA PHE A 122 -2.81 15.15 -4.22
C PHE A 122 -2.49 16.41 -5.02
N ARG A 123 -1.79 16.26 -6.16
CA ARG A 123 -1.50 17.37 -7.08
C ARG A 123 -2.76 17.91 -7.76
N GLY A 124 -3.70 17.03 -8.11
CA GLY A 124 -4.97 17.41 -8.75
C GLY A 124 -5.89 18.17 -7.80
N LEU A 125 -6.22 17.57 -6.65
CA LEU A 125 -7.08 18.16 -5.62
C LEU A 125 -6.46 19.43 -5.03
N GLY A 126 -5.13 19.48 -4.90
CA GLY A 126 -4.41 20.67 -4.42
C GLY A 126 -4.55 21.91 -5.32
N ARG A 127 -5.03 21.77 -6.57
CA ARG A 127 -5.35 22.90 -7.46
C ARG A 127 -6.72 23.50 -7.18
N LEU A 128 -7.60 22.78 -6.47
CA LEU A 128 -8.96 23.27 -6.17
C LEU A 128 -8.89 24.42 -5.15
N PRO A 129 -9.57 25.56 -5.36
CA PRO A 129 -9.49 26.72 -4.48
C PRO A 129 -9.81 26.42 -3.01
N LEU A 130 -10.75 25.49 -2.77
CA LEU A 130 -11.19 25.09 -1.42
C LEU A 130 -10.15 24.26 -0.65
N LEU A 131 -9.34 23.47 -1.38
CA LEU A 131 -8.38 22.51 -0.82
C LEU A 131 -6.94 23.04 -0.86
N ARG A 132 -6.64 23.96 -1.78
CA ARG A 132 -5.34 24.62 -1.92
C ARG A 132 -4.76 25.16 -0.60
N PRO A 133 -5.51 25.86 0.29
CA PRO A 133 -4.97 26.35 1.55
C PRO A 133 -4.86 25.26 2.65
N ARG A 134 -5.32 24.02 2.37
CA ARG A 134 -5.43 22.92 3.34
C ARG A 134 -4.71 21.66 2.84
N PRO A 135 -3.36 21.67 2.78
CA PRO A 135 -2.59 20.53 2.27
C PRO A 135 -2.82 19.25 3.08
N GLY A 136 -3.01 19.35 4.40
CA GLY A 136 -3.36 18.18 5.23
C GLY A 136 -4.69 17.54 4.84
N LEU A 137 -5.76 18.34 4.69
CA LEU A 137 -7.06 17.81 4.27
C LEU A 137 -7.00 17.19 2.87
N THR A 138 -6.28 17.85 1.94
CA THR A 138 -6.04 17.34 0.59
C THR A 138 -5.38 15.97 0.64
N ALA A 139 -4.36 15.80 1.48
CA ALA A 139 -3.66 14.53 1.66
C ALA A 139 -4.56 13.46 2.26
N GLY A 140 -5.35 13.77 3.29
CA GLY A 140 -6.27 12.80 3.89
C GLY A 140 -7.32 12.27 2.92
N ILE A 141 -7.97 13.16 2.15
CA ILE A 141 -8.92 12.76 1.09
C ILE A 141 -8.21 11.92 0.03
N THR A 142 -7.02 12.35 -0.37
CA THR A 142 -6.21 11.63 -1.36
C THR A 142 -5.87 10.22 -0.89
N THR A 143 -5.50 10.03 0.38
CA THR A 143 -5.19 8.72 0.95
C THR A 143 -6.38 7.77 0.87
N VAL A 144 -7.56 8.23 1.27
CA VAL A 144 -8.77 7.38 1.21
C VAL A 144 -9.05 6.93 -0.24
N LEU A 145 -8.99 7.87 -1.19
CA LEU A 145 -9.24 7.57 -2.61
C LEU A 145 -8.15 6.67 -3.20
N ALA A 146 -6.88 6.91 -2.88
CA ALA A 146 -5.77 6.13 -3.41
C ALA A 146 -5.73 4.70 -2.86
N LEU A 147 -6.01 4.50 -1.57
CA LEU A 147 -6.10 3.16 -0.97
C LEU A 147 -7.32 2.39 -1.47
N MET A 148 -8.44 3.08 -1.73
CA MET A 148 -9.59 2.48 -2.41
C MET A 148 -9.22 1.98 -3.81
N LEU A 149 -8.45 2.77 -4.58
CA LEU A 149 -7.96 2.37 -5.90
C LEU A 149 -6.96 1.21 -5.82
N GLY A 150 -6.07 1.19 -4.83
CA GLY A 150 -5.17 0.06 -4.57
C GLY A 150 -5.94 -1.22 -4.25
N THR A 151 -6.97 -1.11 -3.42
CA THR A 151 -7.85 -2.23 -3.08
C THR A 151 -8.59 -2.76 -4.31
N LEU A 152 -9.09 -1.87 -5.18
CA LEU A 152 -9.69 -2.27 -6.45
C LEU A 152 -8.70 -2.98 -7.37
N ALA A 153 -7.46 -2.48 -7.45
CA ALA A 153 -6.41 -3.11 -8.23
C ALA A 153 -6.09 -4.52 -7.69
N MET A 154 -6.02 -4.68 -6.36
CA MET A 154 -5.86 -5.99 -5.72
C MET A 154 -7.00 -6.93 -6.09
N ILE A 155 -8.26 -6.52 -5.88
CA ILE A 155 -9.45 -7.32 -6.22
C ILE A 155 -9.44 -7.70 -7.72
N GLY A 156 -9.01 -6.78 -8.59
CA GLY A 156 -8.83 -7.05 -10.02
C GLY A 156 -7.81 -8.16 -10.30
N VAL A 157 -6.69 -8.20 -9.57
CA VAL A 157 -5.70 -9.28 -9.67
C VAL A 157 -6.30 -10.62 -9.22
N VAL A 158 -7.05 -10.63 -8.10
CA VAL A 158 -7.74 -11.84 -7.62
C VAL A 158 -8.75 -12.35 -8.64
N ALA A 159 -9.57 -11.45 -9.17
CA ALA A 159 -10.59 -11.76 -10.16
C ALA A 159 -9.97 -12.33 -11.44
N LEU A 160 -8.87 -11.73 -11.91
CA LEU A 160 -8.15 -12.18 -13.10
C LEU A 160 -7.47 -13.55 -12.90
N ALA A 161 -7.04 -13.84 -11.67
CA ALA A 161 -6.47 -15.13 -11.34
C ALA A 161 -7.50 -16.27 -11.32
N ASN A 162 -8.80 -15.94 -11.20
CA ASN A 162 -9.91 -16.89 -11.11
C ASN A 162 -9.72 -17.94 -10.00
N ILE A 163 -9.13 -17.52 -8.87
CA ILE A 163 -8.91 -18.35 -7.68
C ILE A 163 -9.97 -18.00 -6.65
N GLU A 164 -10.35 -18.98 -5.84
CA GLU A 164 -11.18 -18.75 -4.66
C GLU A 164 -10.52 -17.73 -3.71
N PRO A 165 -11.16 -16.58 -3.45
CA PRO A 165 -10.65 -15.53 -2.57
C PRO A 165 -10.32 -15.98 -1.14
N GLY A 166 -10.80 -17.15 -0.69
CA GLY A 166 -10.50 -17.72 0.62
C GLY A 166 -9.00 -17.90 0.89
N TRP A 167 -8.19 -18.10 -0.15
CA TRP A 167 -6.73 -18.16 -0.06
C TRP A 167 -6.07 -16.83 0.32
N GLN A 168 -6.81 -15.73 0.23
CA GLN A 168 -6.35 -14.38 0.55
C GLN A 168 -7.09 -13.76 1.75
N ALA A 169 -8.10 -14.44 2.28
CA ALA A 169 -8.87 -13.94 3.41
C ALA A 169 -7.97 -13.83 4.66
N PRO A 170 -8.06 -12.73 5.44
CA PRO A 170 -7.25 -12.57 6.65
C PRO A 170 -7.69 -13.61 7.69
N HIS A 171 -6.87 -14.62 7.96
CA HIS A 171 -7.12 -15.64 8.99
C HIS A 171 -6.97 -15.08 10.42
N ALA A 172 -6.36 -13.89 10.54
CA ALA A 172 -6.14 -13.16 11.80
C ALA A 172 -7.14 -12.00 12.01
N ALA A 173 -8.21 -11.91 11.21
CA ALA A 173 -9.26 -10.95 11.51
C ALA A 173 -9.99 -11.39 12.78
N ALA A 174 -10.22 -10.47 13.72
CA ALA A 174 -11.05 -10.71 14.90
C ALA A 174 -12.52 -11.03 14.55
N LEU A 175 -12.88 -11.13 13.27
CA LEU A 175 -14.21 -11.47 12.77
C LEU A 175 -14.07 -12.66 11.82
N GLU A 176 -14.71 -13.76 12.16
CA GLU A 176 -14.78 -14.94 11.29
C GLU A 176 -15.58 -14.59 10.00
N PRO A 177 -15.02 -14.84 8.79
CA PRO A 177 -15.64 -14.43 7.53
C PRO A 177 -17.04 -15.03 7.25
N GLU A 178 -17.31 -16.24 7.76
CA GLU A 178 -18.59 -16.93 7.53
C GLU A 178 -19.64 -16.64 8.61
N THR A 179 -19.22 -16.52 9.87
CA THR A 179 -20.14 -16.38 11.01
C THR A 179 -20.28 -14.92 11.47
N LEU A 180 -19.40 -14.03 11.01
CA LEU A 180 -19.24 -12.65 11.49
C LEU A 180 -19.09 -12.56 13.01
N GLN A 181 -18.67 -13.64 13.66
CA GLN A 181 -18.48 -13.69 15.11
C GLN A 181 -17.15 -13.06 15.49
N TRP A 182 -17.19 -12.27 16.57
CA TRP A 182 -16.00 -11.63 17.11
C TRP A 182 -15.16 -12.63 17.89
N ARG A 183 -13.99 -12.99 17.37
CA ARG A 183 -13.01 -13.85 18.03
C ARG A 183 -12.17 -12.99 18.98
N ASN A 184 -12.07 -13.38 20.24
CA ASN A 184 -11.33 -12.63 21.25
C ASN A 184 -9.80 -12.68 20.95
N PRO A 185 -9.18 -11.56 20.54
CA PRO A 185 -7.76 -11.54 20.15
C PRO A 185 -6.80 -11.66 21.34
N PHE A 186 -7.33 -11.68 22.57
CA PHE A 186 -6.57 -11.89 23.81
C PHE A 186 -6.85 -13.26 24.46
N GLY A 187 -7.68 -14.11 23.82
CA GLY A 187 -7.98 -15.47 24.28
C GLY A 187 -6.90 -16.49 23.90
N GLU A 188 -6.11 -16.18 22.87
CA GLU A 188 -4.90 -16.91 22.47
C GLU A 188 -3.73 -16.30 23.25
N GLY A 189 -3.40 -16.91 24.38
CA GLY A 189 -2.57 -16.29 25.41
C GLY A 189 -1.14 -15.96 24.98
N ILE A 190 -0.60 -14.88 25.58
CA ILE A 190 0.80 -14.43 25.51
C ILE A 190 1.81 -15.50 26.04
N LEU A 191 1.31 -16.60 26.62
CA LEU A 191 2.09 -17.65 27.30
C LEU A 191 1.56 -19.08 27.04
N THR A 192 1.14 -19.43 25.81
CA THR A 192 0.88 -20.84 25.47
C THR A 192 1.97 -21.36 24.56
N TRP A 193 2.90 -22.13 25.14
CA TRP A 193 3.78 -23.01 24.39
C TRP A 193 2.89 -24.02 23.65
N GLU A 194 2.74 -23.87 22.33
CA GLU A 194 1.89 -24.74 21.50
C GLU A 194 2.51 -26.15 21.40
N VAL A 195 1.97 -27.08 22.18
CA VAL A 195 2.35 -28.52 22.20
C VAL A 195 1.40 -29.37 21.35
N PHE A 196 0.42 -28.78 20.66
CA PHE A 196 -0.51 -29.51 19.80
C PHE A 196 -0.41 -29.04 18.35
N PRO A 197 -0.34 -29.96 17.37
CA PRO A 197 -0.27 -29.59 15.97
C PRO A 197 -1.55 -28.85 15.57
N ALA A 198 -1.39 -27.72 14.89
CA ALA A 198 -2.48 -26.94 14.32
C ALA A 198 -3.41 -27.87 13.54
N ARG A 199 -4.70 -27.84 13.89
CA ARG A 199 -5.75 -28.53 13.14
C ARG A 199 -5.70 -27.99 11.71
N GLU A 200 -5.72 -28.87 10.71
CA GLU A 200 -5.93 -28.47 9.31
C GLU A 200 -7.33 -27.83 9.23
N GLU A 201 -7.40 -26.51 9.41
CA GLU A 201 -8.62 -25.74 9.25
C GLU A 201 -8.99 -25.70 7.77
N GLU A 202 -10.15 -26.27 7.43
CA GLU A 202 -10.74 -26.22 6.09
C GLU A 202 -10.89 -24.76 5.65
N ARG A 203 -10.28 -24.40 4.51
CA ARG A 203 -10.26 -23.02 4.01
C ARG A 203 -11.66 -22.67 3.44
N PRO A 204 -12.31 -21.59 3.89
CA PRO A 204 -13.69 -21.29 3.52
C PRO A 204 -13.83 -20.89 2.05
N HIS A 205 -14.86 -21.43 1.38
CA HIS A 205 -15.25 -21.07 0.02
C HIS A 205 -15.91 -19.69 0.01
N LEU A 206 -15.16 -18.65 -0.33
CA LEU A 206 -15.66 -17.27 -0.36
C LEU A 206 -15.99 -16.82 -1.79
N GLU A 207 -17.25 -16.45 -2.05
CA GLU A 207 -17.61 -15.80 -3.32
C GLU A 207 -16.89 -14.45 -3.48
N LEU A 208 -16.43 -14.13 -4.69
CA LEU A 208 -15.71 -12.88 -5.00
C LEU A 208 -16.49 -11.63 -4.58
N GLY A 209 -17.80 -11.61 -4.76
CA GLY A 209 -18.66 -10.48 -4.38
C GLY A 209 -18.78 -10.28 -2.87
N THR A 210 -18.67 -11.37 -2.09
CA THR A 210 -18.68 -11.33 -0.62
C THR A 210 -17.29 -10.90 -0.11
N PHE A 211 -16.23 -11.47 -0.67
CA PHE A 211 -14.85 -11.05 -0.40
C PHE A 211 -14.66 -9.55 -0.66
N ALA A 212 -15.07 -9.05 -1.83
CA ALA A 212 -14.97 -7.64 -2.18
C ALA A 212 -15.72 -6.74 -1.17
N ARG A 213 -16.95 -7.12 -0.79
CA ARG A 213 -17.73 -6.37 0.22
C ARG A 213 -17.04 -6.32 1.58
N LEU A 214 -16.53 -7.46 2.05
CA LEU A 214 -15.82 -7.54 3.33
C LEU A 214 -14.55 -6.68 3.32
N VAL A 215 -13.74 -6.80 2.26
CA VAL A 215 -12.51 -6.02 2.09
C VAL A 215 -12.81 -4.52 2.02
N PHE A 216 -13.89 -4.10 1.34
CA PHE A 216 -14.28 -2.68 1.30
C PHE A 216 -14.76 -2.15 2.65
N ILE A 217 -15.63 -2.89 3.34
CA ILE A 217 -16.17 -2.47 4.64
C ILE A 217 -15.04 -2.37 5.65
N LEU A 218 -14.24 -3.43 5.80
CA LEU A 218 -13.14 -3.45 6.77
C LEU A 218 -12.00 -2.50 6.35
N GLY A 219 -11.71 -2.44 5.05
CA GLY A 219 -10.69 -1.55 4.48
C GLY A 219 -11.01 -0.08 4.70
N SER A 220 -12.28 0.33 4.56
CA SER A 220 -12.70 1.73 4.69
C SER A 220 -12.33 2.36 6.04
N ILE A 221 -12.45 1.61 7.14
CA ILE A 221 -12.05 2.05 8.49
C ILE A 221 -10.55 2.34 8.51
N GLY A 222 -9.77 1.41 7.97
CA GLY A 222 -8.33 1.53 7.81
C GLY A 222 -7.91 2.73 6.96
N TRP A 223 -8.54 2.90 5.81
CA TRP A 223 -8.24 4.01 4.89
C TRP A 223 -8.52 5.37 5.53
N LEU A 224 -9.60 5.48 6.32
CA LEU A 224 -9.92 6.70 7.07
C LEU A 224 -8.85 6.99 8.12
N LEU A 225 -8.43 5.98 8.88
CA LEU A 225 -7.38 6.11 9.89
C LEU A 225 -6.06 6.56 9.27
N GLU A 226 -5.65 5.89 8.19
CA GLU A 226 -4.43 6.23 7.47
C GLU A 226 -4.52 7.60 6.78
N GLY A 227 -5.73 7.98 6.35
CA GLY A 227 -6.03 9.32 5.84
C GLY A 227 -5.85 10.40 6.91
N VAL A 228 -6.27 10.15 8.15
CA VAL A 228 -6.03 11.07 9.27
C VAL A 228 -4.53 11.19 9.55
N ILE A 229 -3.82 10.07 9.62
CA ILE A 229 -2.36 10.06 9.85
C ILE A 229 -1.64 10.84 8.75
N THR A 230 -1.95 10.54 7.48
CA THR A 230 -1.35 11.22 6.33
C THR A 230 -1.69 12.71 6.33
N ALA A 231 -2.92 13.10 6.68
CA ALA A 231 -3.33 14.50 6.77
C ALA A 231 -2.52 15.27 7.82
N LEU A 232 -2.30 14.68 9.00
CA LEU A 232 -1.51 15.29 10.06
C LEU A 232 -0.05 15.43 9.65
N VAL A 233 0.55 14.36 9.09
CA VAL A 233 1.95 14.37 8.63
C VAL A 233 2.15 15.40 7.52
N VAL A 234 1.31 15.41 6.48
CA VAL A 234 1.43 16.36 5.37
C VAL A 234 1.19 17.79 5.83
N ARG A 235 0.24 18.03 6.76
CA ARG A 235 0.06 19.35 7.38
C ARG A 235 1.34 19.79 8.10
N TYR A 236 1.97 18.92 8.86
CA TYR A 236 3.24 19.23 9.53
C TYR A 236 4.36 19.50 8.52
N LEU A 237 4.56 18.62 7.54
CA LEU A 237 5.58 18.77 6.50
C LEU A 237 5.40 20.06 5.69
N SER A 238 4.16 20.45 5.39
CA SER A 238 3.89 21.71 4.67
C SER A 238 4.37 22.95 5.41
N ARG A 239 4.58 22.88 6.72
CA ARG A 239 5.09 23.98 7.55
C ARG A 239 6.59 23.88 7.82
N VAL A 240 7.13 22.67 7.98
CA VAL A 240 8.52 22.44 8.42
C VAL A 240 9.46 22.14 7.24
N ARG A 241 9.01 21.34 6.28
CA ARG A 241 9.78 20.88 5.11
C ARG A 241 8.92 20.89 3.84
N PRO A 242 8.44 22.06 3.40
CA PRO A 242 7.59 22.17 2.20
C PRO A 242 8.30 21.67 0.93
N ASP A 243 9.63 21.68 0.92
CA ASP A 243 10.49 21.12 -0.14
C ASP A 243 10.20 19.64 -0.43
N LEU A 244 9.81 18.86 0.59
CA LEU A 244 9.49 17.43 0.42
C LEU A 244 8.17 17.20 -0.33
N LEU A 245 7.23 18.14 -0.27
CA LEU A 245 5.93 18.05 -0.94
C LEU A 245 5.97 18.60 -2.37
N ASP A 246 7.06 19.27 -2.76
CA ASP A 246 7.23 19.96 -4.04
C ASP A 246 8.03 19.16 -5.09
N ALA A 247 8.07 17.84 -4.95
CA ALA A 247 8.70 16.90 -5.89
C ALA A 247 8.47 17.19 -7.40
N GLY A 248 7.33 17.78 -7.78
CA GLY A 248 7.02 18.16 -9.17
C GLY A 248 7.67 19.46 -9.68
N ARG A 249 8.15 20.35 -8.79
CA ARG A 249 8.84 21.59 -9.17
C ARG A 249 10.33 21.38 -9.45
N LEU A 250 10.97 20.42 -8.78
CA LEU A 250 12.39 20.09 -8.93
C LEU A 250 12.71 19.33 -10.23
N ALA A 251 11.70 18.75 -10.88
CA ALA A 251 11.84 18.09 -12.18
C ALA A 251 11.65 19.06 -13.37
N ARG A 252 11.26 20.32 -13.12
CA ARG A 252 11.20 21.34 -14.18
C ARG A 252 12.61 21.87 -14.44
N PRO A 253 13.03 22.01 -15.72
CA PRO A 253 14.25 22.74 -16.04
C PRO A 253 14.21 24.13 -15.40
N ALA A 254 15.35 24.63 -14.91
CA ALA A 254 15.47 25.90 -14.19
C ALA A 254 14.85 27.11 -14.92
N ALA A 255 14.70 27.03 -16.25
CA ALA A 255 14.04 28.02 -17.08
C ALA A 255 12.53 28.21 -16.78
N LEU A 256 11.84 27.18 -16.28
CA LEU A 256 10.39 27.19 -16.01
C LEU A 256 10.04 27.33 -14.53
N GLN A 257 11.03 27.68 -13.69
CA GLN A 257 10.85 27.92 -12.25
C GLN A 257 10.67 29.41 -11.91
N ARG A 258 10.73 30.31 -12.90
CA ARG A 258 10.62 31.77 -12.74
C ARG A 258 9.21 32.34 -13.00
N GLU A 259 8.22 31.48 -13.26
CA GLU A 259 6.80 31.84 -13.40
C GLU A 259 5.98 31.26 -12.24
#